data_AF-R7VBH5-F1
#
_entry.id   AF-R7VBH5-F1
#
_cell.length_a   1.000
_cell.length_b   1.000
_cell.length_c   1.000
_cell.angle_alpha   90.00
_cell.angle_beta   90.00
_cell.angle_gamma   90.00
#
_symmetry.space_group_name_H-M   'P 1'
#
loop_
_entity.id
_entity.type
_entity.pdbx_description
1 polymer ?
#
loop_
_entity_poly.entity_id
_entity_poly.type
_entity_poly.pdbx_seq_one_letter_code
_entity_poly.pdbx_strand_id
1 'polypeptide(L)'
;MAEAKPVKDLIRDLQALSKEETALVLEALGQPPLSDVMEQKENSLPQPGQPAQPAQVVGAHSGFPVPRVGVFSGEEGKGEVSFQQWVFEVRGLLQGALYGDEVVLQAVRRSLRSKAADVVLRLGSGAGVDAIMEKMERIYGNVLPSEKILEEFYTARQGARESVAEWACRIEELVAQLERRDALSAGAAHGMLRTKFYSGLSRSQLRSALRHRFDGGESYAKLLVAARVAELEVSSVGSNQVGVESMLNDKLDKVLEEMSLIRKRVERLE
;
A
#
# COMPACT_ATOMS: atom_id res chain seq x y z
N MET A 1 40.69 43.63 -19.35
CA MET A 1 40.64 43.34 -17.90
C MET A 1 39.21 43.57 -17.45
N ALA A 2 38.44 42.50 -17.23
CA ALA A 2 37.05 42.61 -16.80
C ALA A 2 37.01 42.48 -15.27
N GLU A 3 36.54 43.54 -14.60
CA GLU A 3 36.34 43.57 -13.15
C GLU A 3 35.22 42.58 -12.77
N ALA A 4 35.54 41.64 -11.87
CA ALA A 4 34.56 40.69 -11.36
C ALA A 4 33.54 41.42 -10.48
N LYS A 5 32.25 41.33 -10.83
CA LYS A 5 31.16 41.92 -10.03
C LYS A 5 31.19 41.36 -8.59
N PRO A 6 31.03 42.21 -7.56
CA PRO A 6 30.94 41.76 -6.17
C PRO A 6 29.79 40.78 -5.97
N VAL A 7 30.01 39.73 -5.16
CA VAL A 7 29.01 38.68 -4.85
C VAL A 7 27.69 39.26 -4.32
N LYS A 8 27.74 40.42 -3.64
CA LYS A 8 26.54 41.11 -3.14
C LYS A 8 25.62 41.60 -4.26
N ASP A 9 26.18 41.99 -5.39
CA ASP A 9 25.40 42.45 -6.55
C ASP A 9 24.75 41.27 -7.26
N LEU A 10 25.44 40.12 -7.35
CA LEU A 10 24.85 38.86 -7.82
C LEU A 10 23.69 38.37 -6.94
N ILE A 11 23.80 38.48 -5.62
CA ILE A 11 22.71 38.11 -4.70
C ILE A 11 21.50 39.03 -4.90
N ARG A 12 21.74 40.33 -5.11
CA ARG A 12 20.68 41.31 -5.35
C ARG A 12 19.99 41.07 -6.69
N ASP A 13 20.76 40.74 -7.73
CA ASP A 13 20.26 40.41 -9.06
C ASP A 13 19.43 39.11 -9.02
N LEU A 14 19.87 38.08 -8.28
CA LEU A 14 19.11 36.84 -8.07
C LEU A 14 17.80 37.06 -7.30
N GLN A 15 17.82 37.94 -6.29
CA GLN A 15 16.61 38.30 -5.54
C GLN A 15 15.63 39.13 -6.39
N ALA A 16 16.13 39.94 -7.33
CA ALA A 16 15.30 40.69 -8.26
C ALA A 16 14.64 39.74 -9.29
N LEU A 17 15.40 38.79 -9.85
CA LEU A 17 14.89 37.77 -10.76
C LEU A 17 13.81 36.89 -10.09
N SER A 18 14.02 36.46 -8.85
CA SER A 18 13.02 35.68 -8.09
C SER A 18 11.72 36.47 -7.83
N LYS A 19 11.81 37.78 -7.68
CA LYS A 19 10.64 38.68 -7.54
C LYS A 19 9.89 38.86 -8.86
N GLU A 20 10.60 38.96 -9.99
CA GLU A 20 9.97 39.03 -11.30
C GLU A 20 9.29 37.71 -11.68
N GLU A 21 9.93 36.57 -11.40
CA GLU A 21 9.33 35.25 -11.62
C GLU A 21 8.08 35.02 -10.76
N THR A 22 8.08 35.46 -9.50
CA THR A 22 6.89 35.38 -8.63
C THR A 22 5.77 36.33 -9.06
N ALA A 23 6.10 37.52 -9.58
CA ALA A 23 5.11 38.45 -10.14
C ALA A 23 4.45 37.88 -11.40
N LEU A 24 5.22 37.24 -12.28
CA LEU A 24 4.70 36.56 -13.48
C LEU A 24 3.76 35.40 -13.13
N VAL A 25 4.07 34.64 -12.07
CA VAL A 25 3.21 33.55 -11.59
C VAL A 25 1.91 34.08 -10.97
N LEU A 26 1.95 35.20 -10.23
CA LEU A 26 0.73 35.83 -9.69
C LEU A 26 -0.16 36.40 -10.79
N GLU A 27 0.41 37.00 -11.84
CA GLU A 27 -0.33 37.55 -12.98
C GLU A 27 -0.99 36.42 -13.81
N ALA A 28 -0.30 35.29 -14.01
CA ALA A 28 -0.85 34.10 -14.67
C ALA A 28 -2.00 33.44 -13.89
N LEU A 29 -2.11 33.68 -12.58
CA LEU A 29 -3.17 33.17 -11.71
C LEU A 29 -4.33 34.17 -11.50
N GLY A 30 -4.29 35.35 -12.14
CA GLY A 30 -5.36 36.35 -12.07
C GLY A 30 -5.59 36.92 -10.67
N GLN A 31 -4.59 36.91 -9.79
CA GLN A 31 -4.67 37.50 -8.45
C GLN A 31 -4.07 38.92 -8.44
N PRO A 32 -4.71 39.91 -7.80
CA PRO A 32 -4.15 41.26 -7.70
C PRO A 32 -2.89 41.28 -6.81
N PRO A 33 -1.91 42.16 -7.09
CA PRO A 33 -0.67 42.24 -6.33
C PRO A 33 -0.93 42.72 -4.88
N LEU A 34 -0.14 42.18 -3.95
CA LEU A 34 -0.23 42.34 -2.49
C LEU A 34 -0.06 43.79 -1.96
N SER A 35 0.13 44.80 -2.81
CA SER A 35 0.30 46.19 -2.40
C SER A 35 -1.00 46.85 -1.93
N ASP A 36 -2.17 46.38 -2.34
CA ASP A 36 -3.46 47.02 -2.01
C ASP A 36 -4.10 46.53 -0.69
N VAL A 37 -3.49 45.56 0.01
CA VAL A 37 -4.07 45.01 1.26
C VAL A 37 -3.59 45.76 2.51
N MET A 38 -2.54 46.58 2.41
CA MET A 38 -1.94 47.24 3.58
C MET A 38 -2.51 48.63 3.92
N GLU A 39 -3.28 49.28 3.05
CA GLU A 39 -3.80 50.65 3.32
C GLU A 39 -5.16 50.73 4.03
N GLN A 40 -5.84 49.60 4.30
CA GLN A 40 -7.15 49.62 4.97
C GLN A 40 -7.13 49.32 6.48
N LYS A 41 -5.95 49.17 7.10
CA LYS A 41 -5.85 48.83 8.53
C LYS A 41 -5.35 49.96 9.44
N GLU A 42 -5.17 51.17 8.92
CA GLU A 42 -4.62 52.29 9.71
C GLU A 42 -5.65 53.33 10.18
N ASN A 43 -6.96 53.17 9.89
CA ASN A 43 -7.95 54.20 10.20
C ASN A 43 -9.03 53.82 11.23
N SER A 44 -8.64 53.13 12.30
CA SER A 44 -9.54 52.86 13.44
C SER A 44 -8.81 52.92 14.79
N LEU A 45 -8.48 54.13 15.26
CA LEU A 45 -8.19 54.35 16.68
C LEU A 45 -9.48 54.22 17.50
N PRO A 46 -9.50 53.49 18.63
CA PRO A 46 -10.66 53.41 19.51
C PRO A 46 -10.78 54.63 20.43
N GLN A 47 -11.98 55.17 20.56
CA GLN A 47 -12.32 56.19 21.57
C GLN A 47 -12.35 55.56 22.98
N PRO A 48 -11.94 56.26 24.04
CA PRO A 48 -11.90 55.71 25.39
C PRO A 48 -13.30 55.80 26.04
N GLY A 49 -13.94 54.65 26.32
CA GLY A 49 -15.17 54.66 27.13
C GLY A 49 -16.11 53.45 27.11
N GLN A 50 -15.76 52.28 26.58
CA GLN A 50 -16.67 51.12 26.59
C GLN A 50 -16.07 49.89 27.31
N PRO A 51 -16.86 49.18 28.15
CA PRO A 51 -16.39 48.01 28.89
C PRO A 51 -16.08 46.84 27.95
N ALA A 52 -14.94 46.19 28.18
CA ALA A 52 -14.43 45.08 27.39
C ALA A 52 -15.40 43.89 27.39
N GLN A 53 -15.86 43.49 26.21
CA GLN A 53 -16.44 42.16 25.98
C GLN A 53 -15.30 41.18 25.69
N PRO A 54 -15.36 39.92 26.18
CA PRO A 54 -14.28 38.97 25.96
C PRO A 54 -14.18 38.64 24.47
N ALA A 55 -13.00 38.92 23.89
CA ALA A 55 -12.67 38.58 22.53
C ALA A 55 -12.83 37.07 22.31
N GLN A 56 -13.84 36.69 21.52
CA GLN A 56 -13.85 35.37 20.90
C GLN A 56 -12.72 35.35 19.88
N VAL A 57 -11.63 34.67 20.24
CA VAL A 57 -10.56 34.31 19.31
C VAL A 57 -11.17 33.29 18.34
N VAL A 58 -11.73 33.79 17.25
CA VAL A 58 -12.15 32.96 16.11
C VAL A 58 -10.87 32.44 15.45
N GLY A 59 -10.50 31.21 15.81
CA GLY A 59 -9.43 30.47 15.16
C GLY A 59 -9.76 30.29 13.68
N ALA A 60 -8.94 30.89 12.82
CA ALA A 60 -8.87 30.52 11.41
C ALA A 60 -8.24 29.12 11.30
N HIS A 61 -9.05 28.07 11.49
CA HIS A 61 -8.68 26.73 11.05
C HIS A 61 -9.03 26.65 9.56
N SER A 62 -8.02 26.76 8.71
CA SER A 62 -8.06 26.36 7.31
C SER A 62 -8.75 24.99 7.19
N GLY A 63 -9.83 24.94 6.39
CA GLY A 63 -10.80 23.83 6.27
C GLY A 63 -10.28 22.53 5.64
N PHE A 64 -9.09 22.05 6.00
CA PHE A 64 -8.66 20.70 5.66
C PHE A 64 -9.16 19.71 6.72
N PRO A 65 -9.98 18.70 6.35
CA PRO A 65 -10.35 17.64 7.27
C PRO A 65 -9.11 16.88 7.74
N VAL A 66 -9.06 16.54 9.03
CA VAL A 66 -7.99 15.73 9.62
C VAL A 66 -7.80 14.46 8.79
N PRO A 67 -6.56 14.12 8.41
CA PRO A 67 -6.31 12.98 7.55
C PRO A 67 -6.77 11.69 8.24
N ARG A 68 -7.37 10.80 7.46
CA ARG A 68 -7.78 9.48 7.95
C ARG A 68 -6.63 8.50 7.74
N VAL A 69 -6.26 7.83 8.82
CA VAL A 69 -5.32 6.70 8.83
C VAL A 69 -6.09 5.47 9.27
N GLY A 70 -5.83 4.33 8.63
CA GLY A 70 -6.41 3.04 8.97
C GLY A 70 -6.17 2.66 10.43
N VAL A 71 -7.12 1.96 11.04
CA VAL A 71 -7.04 1.61 12.46
C VAL A 71 -6.15 0.38 12.66
N PHE A 72 -5.21 0.46 13.61
CA PHE A 72 -4.31 -0.63 13.99
C PHE A 72 -4.34 -0.88 15.50
N SER A 73 -4.68 -2.11 15.92
CA SER A 73 -4.74 -2.48 17.35
C SER A 73 -3.52 -3.25 17.86
N GLY A 74 -2.60 -3.67 16.99
CA GLY A 74 -1.46 -4.52 17.35
C GLY A 74 -1.67 -6.02 17.11
N GLU A 75 -2.82 -6.43 16.59
CA GLU A 75 -3.14 -7.80 16.18
C GLU A 75 -3.93 -7.74 14.87
N GLU A 76 -3.87 -8.79 14.04
CA GLU A 76 -4.68 -8.85 12.81
C GLU A 76 -6.15 -9.12 13.16
N GLY A 77 -6.92 -8.04 13.26
CA GLY A 77 -8.36 -8.05 13.54
C GLY A 77 -9.22 -7.81 12.31
N LYS A 78 -10.48 -8.24 12.35
CA LYS A 78 -11.44 -7.99 11.26
C LYS A 78 -11.72 -6.49 11.13
N GLY A 79 -11.35 -5.90 9.98
CA GLY A 79 -11.56 -4.48 9.68
C GLY A 79 -10.42 -3.56 10.12
N GLU A 80 -9.31 -4.13 10.59
CA GLU A 80 -8.09 -3.39 10.92
C GLU A 80 -7.05 -3.51 9.81
N VAL A 81 -6.13 -2.55 9.73
CA VAL A 81 -5.01 -2.59 8.78
C VAL A 81 -3.82 -3.35 9.38
N SER A 82 -3.01 -3.98 8.54
CA SER A 82 -1.74 -4.57 8.98
C SER A 82 -0.75 -3.48 9.44
N PHE A 83 0.25 -3.86 10.22
CA PHE A 83 1.28 -2.92 10.67
C PHE A 83 2.00 -2.24 9.48
N GLN A 84 2.34 -3.00 8.44
CA GLN A 84 3.00 -2.45 7.25
C GLN A 84 2.11 -1.47 6.48
N GLN A 85 0.81 -1.76 6.35
CA GLN A 85 -0.16 -0.86 5.73
C GLN A 85 -0.28 0.45 6.53
N TRP A 86 -0.35 0.36 7.85
CA TRP A 86 -0.38 1.53 8.73
C TRP A 86 0.88 2.39 8.59
N VAL A 87 2.07 1.77 8.59
CA VAL A 87 3.35 2.47 8.38
C VAL A 87 3.37 3.20 7.03
N PHE A 88 2.88 2.56 5.96
CA PHE A 88 2.81 3.16 4.64
C PHE A 88 1.95 4.43 4.63
N GLU A 89 0.76 4.39 5.23
CA GLU A 89 -0.14 5.54 5.30
C GLU A 89 0.46 6.70 6.12
N VAL A 90 1.05 6.41 7.27
CA VAL A 90 1.69 7.44 8.12
C VAL A 90 2.87 8.09 7.38
N ARG A 91 3.72 7.31 6.72
CA ARG A 91 4.83 7.85 5.91
C ARG A 91 4.32 8.70 4.75
N GLY A 92 3.24 8.29 4.10
CA GLY A 92 2.60 9.08 3.03
C GLY A 92 2.13 10.45 3.52
N LEU A 93 1.56 10.52 4.73
CA LEU A 93 1.15 11.80 5.33
C LEU A 93 2.34 12.72 5.62
N LEU A 94 3.44 12.16 6.14
CA LEU A 94 4.65 12.91 6.43
C LEU A 94 5.32 13.44 5.15
N GLN A 95 5.34 12.65 4.08
CA GLN A 95 5.93 13.05 2.80
C GLN A 95 5.09 14.09 2.04
N GLY A 96 3.76 14.02 2.15
CA GLY A 96 2.87 14.92 1.43
C GLY A 96 2.98 16.38 1.85
N ALA A 97 3.48 16.66 3.06
CA ALA A 97 3.59 18.01 3.65
C ALA A 97 2.30 18.86 3.59
N LEU A 98 1.14 18.21 3.37
CA LEU A 98 -0.17 18.86 3.27
C LEU A 98 -0.74 19.25 4.63
N TYR A 99 -0.27 18.62 5.69
CA TYR A 99 -0.76 18.79 7.05
C TYR A 99 0.40 19.20 7.97
N GLY A 100 0.12 20.08 8.92
CA GLY A 100 1.09 20.41 9.97
C GLY A 100 1.31 19.23 10.92
N ASP A 101 2.49 19.18 11.52
CA ASP A 101 2.96 18.07 12.37
C ASP A 101 1.96 17.69 13.48
N GLU A 102 1.33 18.68 14.11
CA GLU A 102 0.33 18.46 15.16
C GLU A 102 -0.94 17.75 14.64
N VAL A 103 -1.36 18.06 13.41
CA VAL A 103 -2.52 17.42 12.78
C VAL A 103 -2.19 15.98 12.43
N VAL A 104 -0.98 15.73 11.90
CA VAL A 104 -0.49 14.37 11.60
C VAL A 104 -0.37 13.57 12.89
N LEU A 105 0.24 14.13 13.94
CA LEU A 105 0.38 13.50 15.25
C LEU A 105 -0.97 13.08 15.82
N GLN A 106 -1.97 13.95 15.72
CA GLN A 106 -3.31 13.64 16.20
C GLN A 106 -3.98 12.56 15.37
N ALA A 107 -3.79 12.54 14.05
CA ALA A 107 -4.28 11.47 13.19
C ALA A 107 -3.64 10.11 13.54
N VAL A 108 -2.31 10.09 13.70
CA VAL A 108 -1.53 8.91 14.13
C VAL A 108 -2.06 8.39 15.47
N ARG A 109 -2.18 9.24 16.50
CA ARG A 109 -2.70 8.83 17.82
C ARG A 109 -4.11 8.26 17.74
N ARG A 110 -4.98 8.83 16.90
CA ARG A 110 -6.37 8.37 16.75
C ARG A 110 -6.50 7.06 15.96
N SER A 111 -5.51 6.72 15.14
CA SER A 111 -5.48 5.48 14.37
C SER A 111 -5.08 4.25 15.19
N LEU A 112 -4.42 4.46 16.33
CA LEU A 112 -3.97 3.37 17.19
C LEU A 112 -5.04 2.99 18.21
N ARG A 113 -5.19 1.68 18.46
CA ARG A 113 -6.16 1.11 19.41
C ARG A 113 -5.53 0.03 20.27
N SER A 114 -6.22 -0.35 21.34
CA SER A 114 -5.87 -1.50 22.18
C SER A 114 -4.38 -1.54 22.57
N LYS A 115 -3.69 -2.66 22.34
CA LYS A 115 -2.27 -2.83 22.69
C LYS A 115 -1.36 -1.81 22.01
N ALA A 116 -1.65 -1.44 20.76
CA ALA A 116 -0.89 -0.42 20.03
C ALA A 116 -1.07 0.98 20.64
N ALA A 117 -2.27 1.32 21.12
CA ALA A 117 -2.50 2.57 21.85
C ALA A 117 -1.78 2.59 23.21
N ASP A 118 -1.75 1.45 23.92
CA ASP A 118 -1.03 1.33 25.20
C ASP A 118 0.48 1.55 25.04
N VAL A 119 1.06 1.14 23.89
CA VAL A 119 2.47 1.42 23.56
C VAL A 119 2.72 2.92 23.51
N VAL A 120 1.85 3.67 22.81
CA VAL A 120 1.99 5.13 22.68
C VAL A 120 1.73 5.84 24.00
N LEU A 121 0.77 5.36 24.80
CA LEU A 121 0.50 5.89 26.13
C LEU A 121 1.76 5.84 27.02
N ARG A 122 2.53 4.74 26.94
CA ARG A 122 3.79 4.58 27.69
C ARG A 122 4.94 5.46 27.21
N LEU A 123 4.89 6.01 25.99
CA LEU A 123 5.85 7.00 25.51
C LEU A 123 5.60 8.40 26.08
N GLY A 124 4.38 8.67 26.57
CA GLY A 124 3.98 9.95 27.11
C GLY A 124 3.45 10.94 26.07
N SER A 125 2.80 12.00 26.55
CA SER A 125 2.10 13.00 25.71
C SER A 125 3.02 13.88 24.86
N GLY A 126 4.30 13.97 25.22
CA GLY A 126 5.32 14.72 24.46
C GLY A 126 5.96 13.96 23.30
N ALA A 127 5.60 12.68 23.09
CA ALA A 127 6.16 11.90 21.99
C ALA A 127 5.63 12.38 20.64
N GLY A 128 6.54 12.78 19.75
CA GLY A 128 6.28 13.10 18.35
C GLY A 128 6.05 11.86 17.49
N VAL A 129 5.70 12.07 16.22
CA VAL A 129 5.37 10.99 15.28
C VAL A 129 6.55 10.04 15.08
N ASP A 130 7.77 10.55 14.93
CA ASP A 130 8.96 9.73 14.70
C ASP A 130 9.24 8.77 15.87
N ALA A 131 9.11 9.25 17.10
CA ALA A 131 9.29 8.42 18.29
C ALA A 131 8.22 7.32 18.40
N ILE A 132 6.98 7.62 18.00
CA ILE A 132 5.90 6.63 17.91
C ILE A 132 6.25 5.60 16.85
N MET A 133 6.61 6.03 15.64
CA MET A 133 6.96 5.14 14.53
C MET A 133 8.12 4.22 14.87
N GLU A 134 9.21 4.75 15.45
CA GLU A 134 10.36 3.96 15.90
C GLU A 134 9.96 2.90 16.93
N LYS A 135 9.16 3.30 17.94
CA LYS A 135 8.72 2.37 18.98
C LYS A 135 7.83 1.26 18.42
N MET A 136 6.93 1.61 17.49
CA MET A 136 6.01 0.67 16.87
C MET A 136 6.77 -0.30 15.96
N GLU A 137 7.75 0.16 15.18
CA GLU A 137 8.63 -0.69 14.38
C GLU A 137 9.39 -1.71 15.25
N ARG A 138 9.87 -1.31 16.42
CA ARG A 138 10.56 -2.21 17.35
C ARG A 138 9.66 -3.30 17.96
N ILE A 139 8.35 -3.09 18.01
CA ILE A 139 7.39 -4.01 18.65
C ILE A 139 6.67 -4.88 17.61
N TYR A 140 6.25 -4.26 16.50
CA TYR A 140 5.39 -4.88 15.50
C TYR A 140 6.06 -5.04 14.13
N GLY A 141 7.23 -4.42 13.93
CA GLY A 141 8.03 -4.61 12.72
C GLY A 141 8.64 -6.01 12.66
N ASN A 142 9.11 -6.38 11.47
CA ASN A 142 9.78 -7.67 11.32
C ASN A 142 11.15 -7.62 12.02
N VAL A 143 11.31 -8.40 13.09
CA VAL A 143 12.55 -8.53 13.88
C VAL A 143 13.50 -9.60 13.36
N LEU A 144 13.08 -10.41 12.37
CA LEU A 144 13.94 -11.45 11.81
C LEU A 144 15.16 -10.81 11.14
N PRO A 145 16.38 -11.35 11.31
CA PRO A 145 17.55 -10.86 10.59
C PRO A 145 17.42 -11.14 9.08
N SER A 146 18.11 -10.38 8.24
CA SER A 146 17.97 -10.46 6.78
C SER A 146 18.26 -11.87 6.23
N GLU A 147 19.18 -12.60 6.86
CA GLU A 147 19.53 -13.98 6.54
C GLU A 147 18.35 -14.93 6.73
N LYS A 148 17.52 -14.71 7.75
CA LYS A 148 16.33 -15.53 8.02
C LYS A 148 15.22 -15.27 7.02
N ILE A 149 15.04 -14.01 6.62
CA ILE A 149 14.08 -13.63 5.56
C ILE A 149 14.53 -14.25 4.23
N LEU A 150 15.83 -14.23 3.95
CA LEU A 150 16.40 -14.84 2.75
C LEU A 150 16.23 -16.37 2.75
N GLU A 151 16.45 -17.03 3.89
CA GLU A 151 16.19 -18.45 4.07
C GLU A 151 14.71 -18.80 3.82
N GLU A 152 13.80 -18.00 4.39
CA GLU A 152 12.36 -18.15 4.16
C GLU A 152 12.01 -17.99 2.68
N PHE A 153 12.57 -16.96 2.02
CA PHE A 153 12.39 -16.73 0.59
C PHE A 153 12.82 -17.97 -0.22
N TYR A 154 14.01 -18.52 0.00
CA TYR A 154 14.50 -19.67 -0.76
C TYR A 154 13.80 -20.99 -0.46
N THR A 155 13.18 -21.14 0.71
CA THR A 155 12.40 -22.34 1.08
C THR A 155 10.91 -22.22 0.74
N ALA A 156 10.38 -21.01 0.57
CA ALA A 156 8.97 -20.77 0.29
C ALA A 156 8.43 -21.53 -0.94
N ARG A 157 7.22 -22.07 -0.85
CA ARG A 157 6.50 -22.64 -1.99
C ARG A 157 5.09 -22.09 -2.00
N GLN A 158 4.48 -22.05 -3.18
CA GLN A 158 3.05 -21.77 -3.30
C GLN A 158 2.28 -22.81 -2.49
N GLY A 159 1.38 -22.36 -1.62
CA GLY A 159 0.50 -23.24 -0.86
C GLY A 159 -0.44 -24.03 -1.78
N ALA A 160 -0.96 -25.17 -1.31
CA ALA A 160 -1.84 -26.01 -2.13
C ALA A 160 -3.15 -25.29 -2.56
N ARG A 161 -3.64 -24.40 -1.70
CA ARG A 161 -4.85 -23.59 -1.91
C ARG A 161 -4.56 -22.12 -2.20
N GLU A 162 -3.28 -21.74 -2.22
CA GLU A 162 -2.86 -20.37 -2.48
C GLU A 162 -2.95 -20.09 -3.99
N SER A 163 -3.62 -19.01 -4.36
CA SER A 163 -3.67 -18.54 -5.74
C SER A 163 -2.29 -18.07 -6.21
N VAL A 164 -2.12 -17.96 -7.54
CA VAL A 164 -0.88 -17.41 -8.11
C VAL A 164 -0.63 -15.98 -7.63
N ALA A 165 -1.70 -15.19 -7.46
CA ALA A 165 -1.59 -13.80 -7.01
C ALA A 165 -1.17 -13.70 -5.54
N GLU A 166 -1.76 -14.51 -4.65
CA GLU A 166 -1.36 -14.53 -3.23
C GLU A 166 0.10 -14.98 -3.08
N TRP A 167 0.51 -16.00 -3.83
CA TRP A 167 1.90 -16.45 -3.88
C TRP A 167 2.85 -15.33 -4.30
N ALA A 168 2.51 -14.61 -5.38
CA ALA A 168 3.26 -13.48 -5.88
C ALA A 168 3.42 -12.38 -4.82
N CYS A 169 2.31 -11.91 -4.23
CA CYS A 169 2.34 -10.89 -3.20
C CYS A 169 3.22 -11.30 -2.00
N ARG A 170 3.16 -12.57 -1.59
CA ARG A 170 3.94 -13.06 -0.45
C ARG A 170 5.45 -13.07 -0.72
N ILE A 171 5.89 -13.50 -1.90
CA ILE A 171 7.33 -13.46 -2.23
C ILE A 171 7.83 -12.05 -2.52
N GLU A 172 6.98 -11.18 -3.06
CA GLU A 172 7.29 -9.76 -3.24
C GLU A 172 7.49 -9.08 -1.89
N GLU A 173 6.65 -9.37 -0.91
CA GLU A 173 6.79 -8.82 0.45
C GLU A 173 8.11 -9.25 1.10
N LEU A 174 8.54 -10.51 0.95
CA LEU A 174 9.84 -10.97 1.46
C LEU A 174 11.01 -10.21 0.81
N VAL A 175 10.93 -9.93 -0.49
CA VAL A 175 11.98 -9.16 -1.18
C VAL A 175 11.94 -7.68 -0.80
N ALA A 176 10.76 -7.09 -0.70
CA ALA A 176 10.60 -5.70 -0.28
C ALA A 176 11.16 -5.48 1.13
N GLN A 177 11.04 -6.46 2.03
CA GLN A 177 11.67 -6.40 3.37
C GLN A 177 13.20 -6.39 3.31
N LEU A 178 13.79 -7.14 2.38
CA LEU A 178 15.24 -7.17 2.17
C LEU A 178 15.76 -5.87 1.54
N GLU A 179 15.01 -5.30 0.58
CA GLU A 179 15.32 -4.01 -0.04
C GLU A 179 15.25 -2.86 0.99
N ARG A 180 14.23 -2.85 1.87
CA ARG A 180 14.11 -1.86 2.96
C ARG A 180 15.31 -1.83 3.91
N ARG A 181 16.08 -2.91 3.95
CA ARG A 181 17.27 -3.05 4.80
C ARG A 181 18.58 -2.89 4.04
N ASP A 182 18.50 -2.46 2.77
CA ASP A 182 19.65 -2.34 1.86
C ASP A 182 20.46 -3.65 1.74
N ALA A 183 19.80 -4.79 1.95
CA ALA A 183 20.43 -6.11 1.92
C ALA A 183 20.45 -6.72 0.51
N LEU A 184 19.71 -6.13 -0.44
CA LEU A 184 19.62 -6.56 -1.83
C LEU A 184 19.61 -5.36 -2.78
N SER A 185 20.33 -5.48 -3.89
CA SER A 185 20.19 -4.55 -5.03
C SER A 185 18.93 -4.89 -5.84
N ALA A 186 18.32 -3.88 -6.47
CA ALA A 186 17.12 -4.06 -7.31
C ALA A 186 17.32 -5.10 -8.44
N GLY A 187 18.52 -5.14 -9.05
CA GLY A 187 18.84 -6.13 -10.08
C GLY A 187 18.84 -7.58 -9.54
N ALA A 188 19.43 -7.77 -8.35
CA ALA A 188 19.41 -9.07 -7.68
C ALA A 188 18.00 -9.48 -7.26
N ALA A 189 17.23 -8.54 -6.71
CA ALA A 189 15.83 -8.72 -6.32
C ALA A 189 14.96 -9.24 -7.49
N HIS A 190 15.04 -8.61 -8.67
CA HIS A 190 14.27 -9.05 -9.85
C HIS A 190 14.66 -10.45 -10.33
N GLY A 191 15.95 -10.78 -10.37
CA GLY A 191 16.44 -12.10 -10.77
C GLY A 191 16.00 -13.19 -9.78
N MET A 192 16.09 -12.89 -8.49
CA MET A 192 15.62 -13.76 -7.40
C MET A 192 14.12 -14.00 -7.49
N LEU A 193 13.31 -12.94 -7.58
CA LEU A 193 11.84 -13.01 -7.72
C LEU A 193 11.44 -13.87 -8.89
N ARG A 194 12.02 -13.63 -10.08
CA ARG A 194 11.73 -14.41 -11.29
C ARG A 194 11.98 -15.91 -11.08
N THR A 195 13.16 -16.24 -10.56
CA THR A 195 13.59 -17.63 -10.36
C THR A 195 12.75 -18.31 -9.28
N LYS A 196 12.49 -17.60 -8.19
CA LYS A 196 11.76 -18.12 -7.05
C LYS A 196 10.27 -18.30 -7.35
N PHE A 197 9.68 -17.33 -8.04
CA PHE A 197 8.28 -17.40 -8.47
C PHE A 197 8.03 -18.68 -9.25
N TYR A 198 8.79 -18.92 -10.32
CA TYR A 198 8.64 -20.09 -11.19
C TYR A 198 8.92 -21.41 -10.46
N SER A 199 10.06 -21.50 -9.75
CA SER A 199 10.45 -22.73 -9.04
C SER A 199 9.58 -23.03 -7.82
N GLY A 200 8.88 -22.04 -7.29
CA GLY A 200 7.99 -22.16 -6.13
C GLY A 200 6.55 -22.55 -6.46
N LEU A 201 6.14 -22.52 -7.73
CA LEU A 201 4.79 -22.90 -8.14
C LEU A 201 4.49 -24.36 -7.79
N SER A 202 3.37 -24.59 -7.09
CA SER A 202 3.00 -25.91 -6.59
C SER A 202 2.43 -26.80 -7.69
N ARG A 203 1.63 -26.23 -8.59
CA ARG A 203 0.95 -26.95 -9.67
C ARG A 203 1.91 -27.20 -10.84
N SER A 204 2.08 -28.47 -11.20
CA SER A 204 2.94 -28.87 -12.32
C SER A 204 2.43 -28.33 -13.66
N GLN A 205 1.11 -28.24 -13.85
CA GLN A 205 0.49 -27.68 -15.04
C GLN A 205 0.90 -26.23 -15.27
N LEU A 206 0.91 -25.41 -14.20
CA LEU A 206 1.33 -24.01 -14.29
C LEU A 206 2.83 -23.91 -14.64
N ARG A 207 3.68 -24.73 -14.03
CA ARG A 207 5.11 -24.76 -14.36
C ARG A 207 5.33 -25.15 -15.82
N SER A 208 4.64 -26.17 -16.31
CA SER A 208 4.75 -26.59 -17.71
C SER A 208 4.30 -25.51 -18.68
N ALA A 209 3.18 -24.83 -18.41
CA ALA A 209 2.67 -23.73 -19.24
C ALA A 209 3.65 -22.54 -19.32
N LEU A 210 4.41 -22.30 -18.25
CA LEU A 210 5.35 -21.18 -18.16
C LEU A 210 6.77 -21.52 -18.64
N ARG A 211 7.10 -22.79 -18.84
CA ARG A 211 8.49 -23.23 -19.05
C ARG A 211 9.18 -22.52 -20.20
N HIS A 212 8.56 -22.46 -21.37
CA HIS A 212 9.16 -21.81 -22.54
C HIS A 212 9.38 -20.30 -22.34
N ARG A 213 8.48 -19.64 -21.60
CA ARG A 213 8.59 -18.21 -21.27
C ARG A 213 9.72 -17.97 -20.26
N PHE A 214 9.81 -18.85 -19.27
CA PHE A 214 10.90 -18.81 -18.30
C PHE A 214 12.23 -19.02 -19.01
N ASP A 215 12.40 -20.12 -19.74
CA ASP A 215 13.66 -20.43 -20.45
C ASP A 215 14.03 -19.35 -21.48
N GLY A 216 13.04 -18.71 -22.11
CA GLY A 216 13.20 -17.57 -23.01
C GLY A 216 13.60 -16.25 -22.34
N GLY A 217 13.79 -16.23 -21.02
CA GLY A 217 14.27 -15.05 -20.29
C GLY A 217 13.20 -13.98 -20.02
N GLU A 218 11.91 -14.33 -20.06
CA GLU A 218 10.85 -13.35 -19.74
C GLU A 218 10.99 -12.80 -18.31
N SER A 219 10.61 -11.54 -18.15
CA SER A 219 10.64 -10.87 -16.85
C SER A 219 9.60 -11.45 -15.88
N TYR A 220 9.83 -11.24 -14.59
CA TYR A 220 8.90 -11.66 -13.54
C TYR A 220 7.45 -11.19 -13.79
N ALA A 221 7.26 -9.92 -14.14
CA ALA A 221 5.92 -9.35 -14.41
C ALA A 221 5.18 -10.08 -15.54
N LYS A 222 5.89 -10.44 -16.62
CA LYS A 222 5.30 -11.18 -17.75
C LYS A 222 4.94 -12.62 -17.36
N LEU A 223 5.83 -13.28 -16.59
CA LEU A 223 5.57 -14.62 -16.06
C LEU A 223 4.36 -14.63 -15.12
N LEU A 224 4.21 -13.62 -14.27
CA LEU A 224 3.06 -13.50 -13.38
C LEU A 224 1.74 -13.40 -14.14
N VAL A 225 1.67 -12.54 -15.15
CA VAL A 225 0.48 -12.41 -16.00
C VAL A 225 0.17 -13.74 -16.69
N ALA A 226 1.17 -14.38 -17.31
CA ALA A 226 0.99 -15.67 -17.97
C ALA A 226 0.54 -16.77 -16.98
N ALA A 227 1.05 -16.75 -15.75
CA ALA A 227 0.69 -17.72 -14.73
C ALA A 227 -0.77 -17.57 -14.28
N ARG A 228 -1.25 -16.33 -14.14
CA ARG A 228 -2.66 -16.04 -13.81
C ARG A 228 -3.60 -16.45 -14.94
N VAL A 229 -3.21 -16.25 -16.20
CA VAL A 229 -3.98 -16.73 -17.35
C VAL A 229 -4.08 -18.27 -17.31
N ALA A 230 -2.95 -18.96 -17.15
CA ALA A 230 -2.93 -20.42 -17.04
C ALA A 230 -3.73 -20.93 -15.82
N GLU A 231 -3.72 -20.22 -14.69
CA GLU A 231 -4.52 -20.57 -13.51
C GLU A 231 -6.02 -20.55 -13.82
N LEU A 232 -6.49 -19.51 -14.53
CA LEU A 232 -7.90 -19.41 -14.93
C LEU A 232 -8.30 -20.51 -15.92
N GLU A 233 -7.44 -20.83 -16.88
CA GLU A 233 -7.68 -21.89 -17.86
C GLU A 233 -7.77 -23.27 -17.19
N VAL A 234 -6.85 -23.58 -16.26
CA VAL A 234 -6.85 -24.84 -15.52
C VAL A 234 -8.08 -24.96 -14.62
N SER A 235 -8.48 -23.87 -13.96
CA SER A 235 -9.71 -23.83 -13.17
C SER A 235 -10.96 -24.06 -14.04
N SER A 236 -11.01 -23.49 -15.24
CA SER A 236 -12.13 -23.69 -16.18
C SER A 236 -12.23 -25.14 -16.68
N VAL A 237 -11.10 -25.77 -17.01
CA VAL A 237 -11.06 -27.15 -17.48
C VAL A 237 -11.48 -28.13 -16.38
N GLY A 238 -11.08 -27.89 -15.12
CA GLY A 238 -11.47 -28.72 -13.98
C GLY A 238 -12.98 -28.71 -13.72
N SER A 239 -13.63 -27.54 -13.79
CA SER A 239 -15.09 -27.43 -13.63
C SER A 239 -15.86 -28.15 -14.74
N ASN A 240 -15.35 -28.12 -15.98
CA ASN A 240 -15.99 -28.81 -17.10
C ASN A 240 -15.88 -30.34 -16.99
N GLN A 241 -14.76 -30.87 -16.49
CA GLN A 241 -14.59 -32.33 -16.32
C GLN A 241 -15.50 -32.89 -15.22
N VAL A 242 -15.64 -32.19 -14.09
CA VAL A 242 -16.55 -32.59 -13.01
C VAL A 242 -18.01 -32.62 -13.48
N GLY A 243 -18.41 -31.68 -14.33
CA GLY A 243 -19.75 -31.68 -14.95
C GLY A 243 -19.99 -32.88 -15.86
N VAL A 244 -18.98 -33.27 -16.65
CA VAL A 244 -19.06 -34.45 -17.54
C VAL A 244 -19.10 -35.76 -16.76
N GLU A 245 -18.29 -35.92 -15.71
CA GLU A 245 -18.32 -37.10 -14.84
C GLU A 245 -19.65 -37.24 -14.08
N SER A 246 -20.18 -36.14 -13.55
CA SER A 246 -21.51 -36.13 -12.91
C SER A 246 -22.60 -36.57 -13.88
N MET A 247 -22.62 -36.04 -15.10
CA MET A 247 -23.60 -36.43 -16.12
C MET A 247 -23.45 -37.90 -16.57
N LEU A 248 -22.22 -38.44 -16.58
CA LEU A 248 -22.00 -39.86 -16.89
C LEU A 248 -22.54 -40.76 -15.79
N ASN A 249 -22.30 -40.42 -14.52
CA ASN A 249 -22.81 -41.17 -13.38
C ASN A 249 -24.35 -41.17 -13.33
N ASP A 250 -24.98 -40.02 -13.55
CA ASP A 250 -26.44 -39.92 -13.62
C ASP A 250 -27.04 -40.78 -14.74
N LYS A 251 -26.34 -40.90 -15.88
CA LYS A 251 -26.76 -41.78 -16.99
C LYS A 251 -26.59 -43.25 -16.63
N LEU A 252 -25.49 -43.61 -15.97
CA LEU A 252 -25.22 -44.98 -15.55
C LEU A 252 -26.27 -45.48 -14.54
N ASP A 253 -26.65 -44.63 -13.58
CA ASP A 253 -27.68 -44.94 -12.59
C ASP A 253 -29.03 -45.21 -13.26
N LYS A 254 -29.42 -44.39 -14.25
CA LYS A 254 -30.65 -44.63 -15.03
C LYS A 254 -30.62 -45.95 -15.79
N VAL A 255 -29.48 -46.30 -16.40
CA VAL A 255 -29.33 -47.58 -17.12
C VAL A 255 -29.45 -48.77 -16.15
N LEU A 256 -28.85 -48.67 -14.96
CA LEU A 256 -28.95 -49.71 -13.94
C LEU A 256 -30.38 -49.91 -13.45
N GLU A 257 -31.14 -48.81 -13.31
CA GLU A 257 -32.54 -48.85 -12.91
C GLU A 257 -33.44 -49.47 -13.99
N GLU A 258 -33.23 -49.11 -15.26
CA GLU A 258 -33.92 -49.75 -16.38
C GLU A 258 -33.59 -51.25 -16.49
N MET A 259 -32.32 -51.65 -16.32
CA MET A 259 -31.95 -53.07 -16.30
C MET A 259 -32.61 -53.84 -15.16
N SER A 260 -32.79 -53.21 -14.00
CA SER A 260 -33.52 -53.79 -12.86
C SER A 260 -35.01 -54.00 -13.19
N LEU A 261 -35.64 -53.01 -13.83
CA LEU A 261 -37.03 -53.09 -14.30
C LEU A 261 -37.21 -54.19 -15.36
N ILE A 262 -36.25 -54.32 -16.29
CA ILE A 262 -36.25 -55.37 -17.31
C ILE A 262 -36.12 -56.75 -16.66
N ARG A 263 -35.17 -56.96 -15.73
CA ARG A 263 -35.04 -58.22 -14.99
C ARG A 263 -36.35 -58.63 -14.30
N LYS A 264 -36.98 -57.71 -13.57
CA LYS A 264 -38.29 -57.95 -12.90
C LYS A 264 -39.44 -58.23 -13.87
N ARG A 265 -39.34 -57.82 -15.14
CA ARG A 265 -40.34 -58.14 -16.17
C ARG A 265 -40.09 -59.51 -16.77
N VAL A 266 -38.84 -59.90 -16.97
CA VAL A 266 -38.46 -61.23 -17.46
C VAL A 266 -38.84 -62.31 -16.45
N GLU A 267 -38.55 -62.11 -15.16
CA GLU A 267 -38.94 -63.05 -14.07
C GLU A 267 -40.46 -63.25 -13.92
N ARG A 268 -41.29 -62.34 -14.46
CA ARG A 268 -42.75 -62.47 -14.44
C ARG A 268 -43.32 -63.16 -15.67
N LEU A 269 -42.50 -63.40 -16.69
CA LEU A 269 -42.88 -64.06 -17.94
C LEU A 269 -42.42 -65.52 -18.02
N GLU A 270 -41.59 -65.95 -17.05
CA GLU A 270 -41.26 -67.36 -16.77
C GLU A 270 -42.22 -67.94 -15.73
#